data_AF-A0A538QIH2-F1
#
_entry.id   AF-A0A538QIH2-F1
#
_cell.length_a   1.000
_cell.length_b   1.000
_cell.length_c   1.000
_cell.angle_alpha   90.00
_cell.angle_beta   90.00
_cell.angle_gamma   90.00
#
_symmetry.space_group_name_H-M   'P 1'
#
loop_
_entity.id
_entity.type
_entity.pdbx_description
1 polymer ?
#
loop_
_entity_poly.entity_id
_entity_poly.type
_entity_poly.pdbx_seq_one_letter_code
_entity_poly.pdbx_strand_id
1 'polypeptide(L)'
;MLDHSVDDIDRRMPSAGGGDPDGSAGGAGGLPRGIDREYALDPDAPEVTFDRGDQAIARARAALATSDLARIRDVAALVKPPRPVAPVSWTTLDDALDERQRAAVDAALRAGDLALIHGPPGTGKTRTLVEVVRQRV
;
A
#
# COMPACT_ATOMS: atom_id res chain seq x y z
N MET A 1 12.02 -38.81 -2.13
CA MET A 1 11.24 -38.53 -3.35
C MET A 1 10.71 -37.12 -3.21
N LEU A 2 11.39 -36.19 -3.90
CA LEU A 2 11.12 -34.77 -4.13
C LEU A 2 11.00 -33.83 -2.92
N ASP A 3 12.18 -33.38 -2.50
CA ASP A 3 12.48 -32.03 -2.01
C ASP A 3 12.28 -31.01 -3.16
N HIS A 4 11.67 -29.86 -2.89
CA HIS A 4 11.60 -28.73 -3.82
C HIS A 4 12.16 -27.51 -3.08
N SER A 5 13.48 -27.35 -3.23
CA SER A 5 14.22 -26.15 -2.87
C SER A 5 13.69 -24.94 -3.67
N VAL A 6 13.42 -23.85 -2.95
CA VAL A 6 13.04 -22.54 -3.48
C VAL A 6 14.31 -21.70 -3.53
N ASP A 7 15.14 -21.88 -4.55
CA ASP A 7 16.43 -21.18 -4.71
C ASP A 7 16.60 -20.50 -6.08
N ASP A 8 15.51 -20.02 -6.71
CA ASP A 8 15.60 -19.43 -8.05
C ASP A 8 14.92 -18.05 -8.20
N ILE A 9 15.08 -17.16 -7.19
CA ILE A 9 14.67 -15.75 -7.28
C ILE A 9 15.76 -14.84 -6.69
N ASP A 10 16.99 -14.92 -7.20
CA ASP A 10 17.88 -13.74 -7.17
C ASP A 10 18.92 -13.79 -8.30
N ARG A 11 18.62 -13.12 -9.41
CA ARG A 11 19.61 -12.70 -10.41
C ARG A 11 19.47 -11.20 -10.66
N ARG A 12 19.92 -10.38 -9.71
CA ARG A 12 20.22 -8.97 -9.98
C ARG A 12 21.58 -8.87 -10.66
N MET A 13 21.59 -8.34 -11.89
CA MET A 13 22.80 -7.92 -12.58
C MET A 13 23.47 -6.78 -11.79
N PRO A 14 24.81 -6.76 -11.67
CA PRO A 14 25.50 -5.65 -11.03
C PRO A 14 25.32 -4.38 -11.86
N SER A 15 24.75 -3.34 -11.25
CA SER A 15 24.77 -1.98 -11.78
C SER A 15 26.22 -1.52 -11.86
N ALA A 16 26.67 -1.16 -13.07
CA ALA A 16 27.93 -0.44 -13.23
C ALA A 16 27.83 0.88 -12.46
N GLY A 17 28.81 1.12 -11.58
CA GLY A 17 28.89 2.30 -10.73
C GLY A 17 28.92 3.59 -11.55
N GLY A 18 28.21 4.59 -11.02
CA GLY A 18 28.20 5.96 -11.53
C GLY A 18 29.58 6.59 -11.47
N GLY A 19 29.90 7.33 -12.54
CA GLY A 19 31.09 8.17 -12.62
C GLY A 19 31.02 9.37 -11.69
N ASP A 20 32.21 9.91 -11.40
CA ASP A 20 32.51 11.08 -10.58
C ASP A 20 31.57 12.29 -10.82
N PRO A 21 31.20 13.04 -9.76
CA PRO A 21 30.35 14.22 -9.86
C PRO A 21 31.02 15.48 -10.42
N ASP A 22 32.33 15.47 -10.68
CA ASP A 22 33.06 16.69 -11.05
C ASP A 22 33.59 16.63 -12.49
N GLY A 23 32.68 16.73 -13.47
CA GLY A 23 33.01 16.74 -14.89
C GLY A 23 32.02 17.55 -15.71
N SER A 24 32.30 18.84 -15.90
CA SER A 24 31.61 19.71 -16.87
C SER A 24 31.56 19.06 -18.25
N ALA A 25 30.37 18.70 -18.72
CA ALA A 25 30.13 18.32 -20.11
C ALA A 25 29.04 19.21 -20.70
N GLY A 26 29.46 20.27 -21.38
CA GLY A 26 28.61 21.01 -22.30
C GLY A 26 28.16 20.10 -23.43
N GLY A 27 26.85 20.06 -23.70
CA GLY A 27 26.26 19.27 -24.77
C GLY A 27 25.06 20.00 -25.36
N ALA A 28 25.22 20.44 -26.60
CA ALA A 28 24.19 21.13 -27.37
C ALA A 28 23.01 20.19 -27.70
N GLY A 29 21.84 20.49 -27.16
CA GLY A 29 20.57 19.88 -27.53
C GLY A 29 19.48 20.94 -27.46
N GLY A 30 18.93 21.32 -28.62
CA GLY A 30 17.98 22.42 -28.73
C GLY A 30 16.76 22.23 -27.83
N LEU A 31 16.38 23.29 -27.12
CA LEU A 31 15.17 23.32 -26.30
C LEU A 31 13.95 22.91 -27.14
N PRO A 32 13.07 22.01 -26.65
CA PRO A 32 11.82 21.70 -27.33
C PRO A 32 11.03 22.99 -27.52
N ARG A 33 10.51 23.18 -28.74
CA ARG A 33 9.74 24.38 -29.09
C ARG A 33 8.48 24.44 -28.23
N GLY A 34 8.36 25.47 -27.39
CA GLY A 34 7.14 25.78 -26.64
C GLY A 34 7.29 25.97 -25.13
N ILE A 35 8.50 26.06 -24.57
CA ILE A 35 8.68 26.47 -23.18
C ILE A 35 8.84 27.99 -23.13
N ASP A 36 7.85 28.67 -22.57
CA ASP A 36 7.96 30.08 -22.17
C ASP A 36 9.22 30.24 -21.30
N ARG A 37 10.19 31.04 -21.76
CA ARG A 37 11.53 31.18 -21.16
C ARG A 37 11.56 31.89 -19.81
N GLU A 38 10.46 31.93 -19.07
CA GLU A 38 10.37 32.73 -17.84
C GLU A 38 10.52 31.88 -16.57
N TYR A 39 10.22 30.58 -16.61
CA TYR A 39 10.39 29.67 -15.46
C TYR A 39 10.79 28.25 -15.90
N ALA A 40 11.70 27.64 -15.14
CA ALA A 40 12.05 26.22 -15.23
C ALA A 40 11.63 25.53 -13.93
N LEU A 41 10.91 24.41 -14.04
CA LEU A 41 10.50 23.57 -12.92
C LEU A 41 11.19 22.21 -13.06
N ASP A 42 11.96 21.85 -12.05
CA ASP A 42 12.55 20.52 -11.94
C ASP A 42 11.79 19.71 -10.88
N PRO A 43 11.50 18.42 -11.14
CA PRO A 43 10.89 17.56 -10.13
C PRO A 43 11.89 17.32 -9.00
N ASP A 44 11.50 17.69 -7.78
CA ASP A 44 12.28 17.41 -6.58
C ASP A 44 11.96 16.01 -6.02
N ALA A 45 12.89 15.45 -5.24
CA ALA A 45 12.68 14.18 -4.56
C ALA A 45 11.52 14.29 -3.55
N PRO A 46 10.67 13.26 -3.39
CA PRO A 46 9.51 13.31 -2.51
C PRO A 46 9.91 13.08 -1.04
N GLU A 47 10.86 13.85 -0.50
CA GLU A 47 11.43 13.70 0.86
C GLU A 47 10.34 13.65 1.94
N VAL A 48 9.31 14.50 1.80
CA VAL A 48 8.16 14.54 2.71
C VAL A 48 7.43 13.18 2.81
N THR A 49 7.46 12.36 1.76
CA THR A 49 6.84 11.02 1.77
C THR A 49 7.67 10.06 2.63
N PHE A 50 8.99 10.12 2.54
CA PHE A 50 9.89 9.30 3.33
C PHE A 50 9.85 9.71 4.81
N ASP A 51 9.90 11.01 5.09
CA ASP A 51 9.75 11.54 6.46
C ASP A 51 8.45 11.08 7.12
N ARG A 52 7.34 11.12 6.37
CA ARG A 52 6.04 10.62 6.86
C ARG A 52 6.06 9.11 7.13
N GLY A 53 6.76 8.35 6.28
CA GLY A 53 6.94 6.91 6.46
C GLY A 53 7.71 6.59 7.75
N ASP A 54 8.85 7.24 7.96
CA ASP A 54 9.68 7.05 9.14
C ASP A 54 8.94 7.43 10.42
N GLN A 55 8.20 8.55 10.40
CA GLN A 55 7.36 8.95 11.52
C GLN A 55 6.25 7.93 11.82
N ALA A 56 5.60 7.37 10.79
CA ALA A 56 4.57 6.35 10.96
C ALA A 56 5.13 5.08 11.59
N ILE A 57 6.30 4.64 11.15
CA ILE A 57 7.01 3.48 11.71
C ILE A 57 7.42 3.75 13.17
N ALA A 58 8.03 4.91 13.45
CA ALA A 58 8.43 5.29 14.81
C ALA A 58 7.22 5.31 15.76
N ARG A 59 6.09 5.88 15.31
CA ARG A 59 4.82 5.89 16.05
C ARG A 59 4.31 4.48 16.34
N ALA A 60 4.35 3.58 15.35
CA ALA A 60 3.92 2.19 15.54
C ALA A 60 4.81 1.44 16.54
N ARG A 61 6.14 1.68 16.54
CA ARG A 61 7.06 1.10 17.53
C ARG A 61 6.78 1.61 18.94
N ALA A 62 6.58 2.93 19.08
CA ALA A 62 6.34 3.58 20.37
C ALA A 62 4.89 3.45 20.89
N ALA A 63 3.99 2.82 20.13
CA ALA A 63 2.60 2.66 20.51
C ALA A 63 2.46 1.92 21.86
N LEU A 64 1.68 2.51 22.78
CA LEU A 64 1.39 1.91 24.08
C LEU A 64 0.81 0.50 23.89
N ALA A 65 1.23 -0.46 24.69
CA ALA A 65 0.82 -1.86 24.57
C ALA A 65 -0.71 -2.08 24.63
N THR A 66 -1.44 -1.15 25.26
CA THR A 66 -2.89 -1.15 25.39
C THR A 66 -3.63 -0.45 24.23
N SER A 67 -2.91 0.17 23.29
CA SER A 67 -3.50 0.90 22.17
C SER A 67 -3.91 -0.01 21.01
N ASP A 68 -4.92 0.42 20.25
CA ASP A 68 -5.32 -0.25 19.01
C ASP A 68 -4.20 -0.30 17.97
N LEU A 69 -3.34 0.73 17.91
CA LEU A 69 -2.20 0.74 16.98
C LEU A 69 -1.19 -0.37 17.32
N ALA A 70 -0.87 -0.57 18.61
CA ALA A 70 -0.02 -1.68 19.03
C ALA A 70 -0.66 -3.03 18.71
N ARG A 71 -2.00 -3.15 18.88
CA ARG A 71 -2.75 -4.35 18.52
C ARG A 71 -2.67 -4.65 17.03
N ILE A 72 -3.02 -3.69 16.18
CA ILE A 72 -2.99 -3.83 14.71
C ILE A 72 -1.58 -4.16 14.23
N ARG A 73 -0.54 -3.50 14.78
CA ARG A 73 0.87 -3.82 14.49
C ARG A 73 1.19 -5.27 14.80
N ASP A 74 0.85 -5.75 16.00
CA ASP A 74 1.16 -7.12 16.42
C ASP A 74 0.41 -8.17 15.57
N VAL A 75 -0.82 -7.86 15.14
CA VAL A 75 -1.60 -8.73 14.23
C VAL A 75 -1.00 -8.74 12.82
N ALA A 76 -0.64 -7.57 12.28
CA ALA A 76 0.00 -7.45 10.97
C ALA A 76 1.36 -8.17 10.92
N ALA A 77 2.11 -8.14 12.03
CA ALA A 77 3.38 -8.84 12.19
C ALA A 77 3.22 -10.33 12.56
N LEU A 78 1.99 -10.85 12.60
CA LEU A 78 1.67 -12.24 12.95
C LEU A 78 2.11 -12.67 14.37
N VAL A 79 2.37 -11.69 15.25
CA VAL A 79 2.73 -11.92 16.66
C VAL A 79 1.48 -12.29 17.48
N LYS A 80 0.32 -11.76 17.10
CA LYS A 80 -0.98 -12.08 17.72
C LYS A 80 -1.99 -12.49 16.64
N PRO A 81 -2.91 -13.42 16.94
CA PRO A 81 -4.02 -13.69 16.05
C PRO A 81 -5.04 -12.52 16.06
N PRO A 82 -5.78 -12.32 14.95
CA PRO A 82 -6.92 -11.40 14.93
C PRO A 82 -7.96 -11.75 16.00
N ARG A 83 -8.63 -10.74 16.55
CA ARG A 83 -9.77 -10.93 17.45
C ARG A 83 -10.91 -11.65 16.75
N PRO A 84 -11.53 -12.64 17.40
CA PRO A 84 -12.87 -13.06 17.02
C PRO A 84 -13.85 -11.91 17.19
N VAL A 85 -14.76 -11.74 16.23
CA VAL A 85 -15.87 -10.78 16.33
C VAL A 85 -17.17 -11.55 16.37
N ALA A 86 -18.15 -11.01 17.10
CA ALA A 86 -19.50 -11.53 17.07
C ALA A 86 -20.06 -11.50 15.64
N PRO A 87 -21.01 -12.39 15.30
CA PRO A 87 -21.69 -12.34 14.02
C PRO A 87 -22.31 -10.96 13.78
N VAL A 88 -22.04 -10.38 12.60
CA VAL A 88 -22.65 -9.13 12.16
C VAL A 88 -23.77 -9.47 11.18
N SER A 89 -24.96 -8.92 11.43
CA SER A 89 -26.06 -8.88 10.46
C SER A 89 -26.03 -7.54 9.75
N TRP A 90 -26.04 -7.57 8.42
CA TRP A 90 -26.04 -6.37 7.59
C TRP A 90 -26.93 -6.60 6.37
N THR A 91 -27.38 -5.50 5.76
CA THR A 91 -28.15 -5.53 4.51
C THR A 91 -27.42 -4.71 3.48
N THR A 92 -27.40 -5.17 2.24
CA THR A 92 -26.69 -4.50 1.16
C THR A 92 -27.33 -3.15 0.86
N LEU A 93 -26.51 -2.10 0.76
CA LEU A 93 -26.94 -0.73 0.40
C LEU A 93 -26.70 -0.40 -1.08
N ASP A 94 -25.90 -1.21 -1.77
CA ASP A 94 -25.71 -1.18 -3.23
C ASP A 94 -26.16 -2.51 -3.84
N ASP A 95 -27.40 -2.54 -4.35
CA ASP A 95 -28.02 -3.72 -4.96
C ASP A 95 -27.25 -4.24 -6.18
N ALA A 96 -26.36 -3.45 -6.76
CA ALA A 96 -25.52 -3.83 -7.89
C ALA A 96 -24.23 -4.56 -7.48
N LEU A 97 -24.01 -4.81 -6.18
CA LEU A 97 -22.93 -5.69 -5.74
C LEU A 97 -23.18 -7.12 -6.21
N ASP A 98 -22.16 -7.76 -6.74
CA ASP A 98 -22.20 -9.19 -7.02
C ASP A 98 -21.96 -10.03 -5.75
N GLU A 99 -22.08 -11.34 -5.87
CA GLU A 99 -21.93 -12.26 -4.74
C GLU A 99 -20.50 -12.26 -4.16
N ARG A 100 -19.47 -12.12 -4.99
CA ARG A 100 -18.07 -12.09 -4.53
C ARG A 100 -17.80 -10.81 -3.76
N GLN A 101 -18.34 -9.70 -4.23
CA GLN A 101 -18.21 -8.41 -3.56
C GLN A 101 -18.98 -8.41 -2.24
N ARG A 102 -20.21 -8.96 -2.18
CA ARG A 102 -20.95 -9.15 -0.92
C ARG A 102 -20.18 -10.01 0.07
N ALA A 103 -19.59 -11.12 -0.37
CA ALA A 103 -18.75 -11.97 0.47
C ALA A 103 -17.52 -11.22 1.01
N ALA A 104 -16.89 -10.37 0.19
CA ALA A 104 -15.78 -9.53 0.62
C ALA A 104 -16.20 -8.47 1.66
N VAL A 105 -17.38 -7.87 1.50
CA VAL A 105 -17.97 -6.95 2.50
C VAL A 105 -18.24 -7.70 3.80
N ASP A 106 -18.91 -8.86 3.76
CA ASP A 106 -19.21 -9.67 4.95
C ASP A 106 -17.91 -10.06 5.69
N ALA A 107 -16.89 -10.53 4.97
CA ALA A 107 -15.60 -10.86 5.54
C ALA A 107 -14.92 -9.65 6.21
N ALA A 108 -14.99 -8.47 5.58
CA ALA A 108 -14.44 -7.24 6.16
C ALA A 108 -15.23 -6.77 7.40
N LEU A 109 -16.55 -6.93 7.41
CA LEU A 109 -17.39 -6.58 8.57
C LEU A 109 -17.17 -7.52 9.75
N ARG A 110 -16.75 -8.76 9.48
CA ARG A 110 -16.42 -9.78 10.50
C ARG A 110 -14.94 -9.79 10.91
N ALA A 111 -14.10 -8.99 10.26
CA ALA A 111 -12.69 -8.88 10.63
C ALA A 111 -12.54 -8.14 11.97
N GLY A 112 -11.83 -8.73 12.92
CA GLY A 112 -11.65 -8.14 14.24
C GLY A 112 -10.58 -7.08 14.34
N ASP A 113 -9.49 -7.24 13.60
CA ASP A 113 -8.36 -6.29 13.62
C ASP A 113 -7.99 -5.84 12.21
N LEU A 114 -7.92 -6.76 11.24
CA LEU A 114 -7.52 -6.49 9.86
C LEU A 114 -8.28 -7.38 8.87
N ALA A 115 -8.64 -6.81 7.72
CA ALA A 115 -9.22 -7.51 6.58
C ALA A 115 -8.36 -7.27 5.33
N LEU A 116 -8.23 -8.29 4.48
CA LEU A 116 -7.61 -8.16 3.16
C LEU A 116 -8.65 -8.47 2.09
N ILE A 117 -9.01 -7.46 1.30
CA ILE A 117 -9.83 -7.63 0.10
C ILE A 117 -8.91 -7.58 -1.12
N HIS A 118 -8.80 -8.70 -1.82
CA HIS A 118 -8.11 -8.77 -3.11
C HIS A 118 -9.11 -8.59 -4.24
N GLY A 119 -8.78 -7.74 -5.22
CA GLY A 119 -9.58 -7.58 -6.43
C GLY A 119 -8.68 -7.32 -7.64
N PRO A 120 -8.69 -8.18 -8.67
CA PRO A 120 -8.04 -7.90 -9.94
C PRO A 120 -8.48 -6.57 -10.58
N PRO A 121 -7.81 -6.09 -11.64
CA PRO A 121 -8.26 -4.92 -12.39
C PRO A 121 -9.71 -5.09 -12.87
N GLY A 122 -10.53 -4.04 -12.76
CA GLY A 122 -11.92 -4.06 -13.22
C GLY A 122 -12.96 -4.75 -12.31
N THR A 123 -12.58 -5.36 -11.18
CA THR A 123 -13.53 -6.12 -10.33
C THR A 123 -14.33 -5.30 -9.31
N GLY A 124 -14.39 -3.98 -9.49
CA GLY A 124 -15.18 -3.11 -8.61
C GLY A 124 -14.67 -2.96 -7.18
N LYS A 125 -13.36 -3.12 -6.91
CA LYS A 125 -12.75 -2.91 -5.56
C LYS A 125 -13.26 -1.66 -4.85
N THR A 126 -13.30 -0.53 -5.56
CA THR A 126 -13.77 0.75 -4.99
C THR A 126 -15.24 0.67 -4.59
N ARG A 127 -16.10 0.06 -5.41
CA ARG A 127 -17.52 -0.16 -5.06
C ARG A 127 -17.64 -1.01 -3.79
N THR A 128 -16.88 -2.10 -3.69
CA THR A 128 -16.82 -2.95 -2.49
C THR A 128 -16.36 -2.18 -1.25
N LEU A 129 -15.29 -1.39 -1.35
CA LEU A 129 -14.78 -0.60 -0.23
C LEU A 129 -15.75 0.49 0.23
N VAL A 130 -16.44 1.15 -0.71
CA VAL A 130 -17.48 2.13 -0.39
C VAL A 130 -18.60 1.47 0.42
N GLU A 131 -19.04 0.27 0.04
CA GLU A 131 -20.03 -0.47 0.83
C GLU A 131 -19.52 -0.74 2.25
N VAL A 132 -18.28 -1.25 2.41
CA VAL A 132 -17.70 -1.50 3.74
C VAL A 132 -17.70 -0.23 4.60
N VAL A 133 -17.34 0.92 4.03
CA VAL A 133 -17.35 2.20 4.75
C VAL A 133 -18.77 2.58 5.15
N ARG A 134 -19.74 2.48 4.24
CA ARG A 134 -21.15 2.83 4.52
C ARG A 134 -21.79 1.97 5.60
N GLN A 135 -21.32 0.73 5.79
CA GLN A 135 -21.79 -0.17 6.85
C GLN A 135 -21.18 0.14 8.23
N ARG A 136 -20.23 1.09 8.34
CA ARG A 136 -19.52 1.46 9.57
C ARG A 136 -19.77 2.90 10.04
N VAL A 137 -20.53 3.68 9.26
CA VAL A 137 -20.98 5.04 9.58
C VAL A 137 -22.42 4.96 10.07
#